data_AF-A0A7S7LVP3-F1
#
_entry.id   AF-A0A7S7LVP3-F1
#
_cell.length_a   1.000
_cell.length_b   1.000
_cell.length_c   1.000
_cell.angle_alpha   90.00
_cell.angle_beta   90.00
_cell.angle_gamma   90.00
#
_symmetry.space_group_name_H-M   'P 1'
#
loop_
_entity.id
_entity.type
_entity.pdbx_description
1 polymer ?
#
loop_
_entity_poly.entity_id
_entity_poly.type
_entity_poly.pdbx_seq_one_letter_code
_entity_poly.pdbx_strand_id
1 'polypeptide(L)'
;MSIYTRKYFQTNASGAQKNMPKINQPIVLNTMIALPPLEEQNAILKKIENLYSICDELDTQINSSKTNSQTLIQAVLKEAFEK
;
A
#
# COMPACT_ATOMS: atom_id res chain seq x y z
N MET A 1 2.39 -1.96 -10.62
CA MET A 1 2.48 -2.86 -11.80
C MET A 1 3.34 -2.19 -12.85
N SER A 2 4.29 -2.91 -13.45
CA SER A 2 5.14 -2.38 -14.52
C SER A 2 4.29 -1.84 -15.68
N ILE A 3 4.76 -0.79 -16.36
CA ILE A 3 4.10 -0.22 -17.56
C ILE A 3 3.94 -1.31 -18.63
N TYR A 4 4.91 -2.21 -18.75
CA TYR A 4 4.87 -3.35 -19.67
C TYR A 4 3.74 -4.32 -19.33
N THR A 5 3.63 -4.74 -18.06
CA THR A 5 2.56 -5.63 -17.59
C THR A 5 1.19 -4.98 -17.75
N ARG A 6 1.07 -3.69 -17.42
CA ARG A 6 -0.17 -2.93 -17.57
C ARG A 6 -0.63 -2.89 -19.05
N LYS A 7 0.30 -2.58 -19.96
CA LYS A 7 0.02 -2.58 -21.40
C LYS A 7 -0.35 -3.98 -21.89
N TYR A 8 0.39 -5.00 -21.47
CA TYR A 8 0.10 -6.39 -21.83
C TYR A 8 -1.32 -6.79 -21.42
N PHE A 9 -1.73 -6.50 -20.17
CA PHE A 9 -3.09 -6.77 -19.71
C PHE A 9 -4.16 -5.98 -20.46
N GLN A 10 -3.94 -4.70 -20.72
CA GLN A 10 -4.89 -3.89 -21.49
C GLN A 10 -5.07 -4.40 -22.93
N THR A 11 -4.01 -4.92 -23.55
CA THR A 11 -4.05 -5.37 -24.95
C THR A 11 -4.62 -6.79 -25.09
N ASN A 12 -4.44 -7.64 -24.08
CA ASN A 12 -4.84 -9.05 -24.12
C ASN A 12 -6.15 -9.34 -23.38
N ALA A 13 -6.64 -8.41 -22.55
CA ALA A 13 -7.93 -8.57 -21.89
C ALA A 13 -9.08 -8.71 -22.88
N SER A 14 -10.06 -9.55 -22.53
CA SER A 14 -11.25 -9.82 -23.32
C SER A 14 -12.50 -9.15 -22.70
N GLY A 15 -13.63 -9.19 -23.39
CA GLY A 15 -14.90 -8.60 -22.90
C GLY A 15 -15.40 -7.46 -23.77
N ALA A 16 -16.71 -7.45 -24.05
CA ALA A 16 -17.33 -6.55 -25.03
C ALA A 16 -17.44 -5.09 -24.57
N GLN A 17 -17.28 -4.81 -23.27
CA GLN A 17 -17.49 -3.50 -22.68
C GLN A 17 -16.14 -2.81 -22.41
N LYS A 18 -15.83 -1.74 -23.15
CA LYS A 18 -14.56 -0.99 -23.08
C LYS A 18 -14.13 -0.56 -21.67
N ASN A 19 -15.08 -0.44 -20.74
CA ASN A 19 -14.82 0.06 -19.39
C ASN A 19 -14.55 -1.05 -18.36
N MET A 20 -14.64 -2.32 -18.74
CA MET A 20 -14.43 -3.45 -17.82
C MET A 20 -13.69 -4.61 -18.50
N PRO A 21 -12.37 -4.45 -18.75
CA PRO A 21 -11.56 -5.49 -19.35
C PRO A 21 -11.49 -6.74 -18.45
N LYS A 22 -11.76 -7.91 -19.03
CA LYS A 22 -11.66 -9.21 -18.35
C LYS A 22 -10.26 -9.79 -18.56
N ILE A 23 -9.50 -9.90 -17.49
CA ILE A 23 -8.23 -10.62 -17.44
C ILE A 23 -8.54 -12.05 -16.99
N ASN A 24 -8.25 -13.04 -17.84
CA ASN A 24 -8.44 -14.45 -17.55
C ASN A 24 -7.11 -15.11 -17.14
N GLN A 25 -7.18 -16.35 -16.65
CA GLN A 25 -6.02 -17.09 -16.16
C GLN A 25 -4.89 -17.20 -17.21
N PRO A 26 -5.15 -17.53 -18.50
CA PRO A 26 -4.10 -17.54 -19.51
C PRO A 26 -3.34 -16.22 -19.65
N ILE A 27 -4.03 -15.08 -19.58
CA ILE A 27 -3.37 -13.77 -19.67
C ILE A 27 -2.44 -13.58 -18.47
N VAL A 28 -2.86 -13.93 -17.27
CA VAL A 28 -2.02 -13.81 -16.07
C VAL A 28 -0.78 -14.72 -16.18
N LEU A 29 -0.98 -15.99 -16.57
CA LEU A 29 0.11 -16.97 -16.67
C LEU A 29 1.18 -16.61 -17.72
N ASN A 30 0.77 -15.95 -18.80
CA ASN A 30 1.69 -15.53 -19.87
C ASN A 30 2.30 -14.14 -19.63
N THR A 31 2.08 -13.55 -18.46
CA THR A 31 2.69 -12.27 -18.11
C THR A 31 4.19 -12.43 -17.95
N MET A 32 4.98 -11.69 -18.73
CA MET A 32 6.41 -11.61 -18.48
C MET A 32 6.67 -10.84 -17.18
N ILE A 33 7.43 -11.46 -16.29
CA ILE A 33 7.93 -10.84 -15.07
C ILE A 33 9.46 -10.89 -15.08
N ALA A 34 10.09 -9.83 -14.56
CA ALA A 34 11.52 -9.86 -14.30
C ALA A 34 11.74 -10.72 -13.05
N LEU A 35 12.48 -11.82 -13.20
CA LEU A 35 12.84 -12.70 -12.09
C LEU A 35 14.35 -12.57 -11.84
N PRO A 36 14.77 -11.75 -10.86
CA PRO A 36 16.18 -11.60 -10.53
C PRO A 36 16.72 -12.86 -9.79
N PRO A 37 18.03 -12.99 -9.56
CA PRO A 37 18.60 -14.06 -8.74
C PRO A 37 18.01 -14.08 -7.32
N LEU A 38 18.00 -15.26 -6.68
CA LEU A 38 17.39 -15.43 -5.34
C LEU A 38 17.95 -14.49 -4.28
N GLU A 39 19.25 -14.19 -4.34
CA GLU A 39 19.90 -13.24 -3.43
C GLU A 39 19.27 -11.84 -3.54
N GLU A 40 19.07 -11.36 -4.77
CA GLU A 40 18.45 -10.07 -5.03
C GLU A 40 16.96 -10.08 -4.66
N GLN A 41 16.25 -11.18 -4.90
CA GLN A 41 14.85 -11.33 -4.44
C GLN A 41 14.74 -11.17 -2.92
N ASN A 42 15.64 -11.80 -2.16
CA ASN A 42 15.69 -11.70 -0.69
C ASN A 42 16.06 -10.27 -0.24
N ALA A 43 17.01 -9.62 -0.93
CA ALA A 43 17.38 -8.24 -0.63
C ALA A 43 16.21 -7.26 -0.86
N ILE A 44 15.47 -7.44 -1.95
CA ILE A 44 14.25 -6.68 -2.25
C ILE A 44 13.20 -6.91 -1.16
N LEU A 45 12.97 -8.17 -0.78
CA LEU A 45 11.99 -8.52 0.27
C LEU A 45 12.32 -7.83 1.59
N LYS A 46 13.57 -7.95 2.06
CA LYS A 46 14.03 -7.30 3.30
C LYS A 46 13.82 -5.79 3.29
N LYS A 47 14.03 -5.14 2.14
CA LYS A 47 13.81 -3.70 2.00
C LYS A 47 12.33 -3.34 2.07
N ILE A 48 11.48 -4.14 1.45
CA ILE A 48 10.02 -3.97 1.50
C ILE A 48 9.51 -4.14 2.93
N GLU A 49 9.93 -5.19 3.64
CA GLU A 49 9.56 -5.45 5.03
C GLU A 49 9.96 -4.30 5.96
N ASN A 50 11.18 -3.77 5.81
CA ASN A 50 11.63 -2.61 6.59
C ASN A 50 10.75 -1.39 6.32
N LEU A 51 10.43 -1.10 5.05
CA LEU A 51 9.55 0.02 4.71
C LEU A 51 8.13 -0.15 5.30
N TYR A 52 7.58 -1.35 5.30
CA TYR A 52 6.29 -1.62 5.94
C TYR A 52 6.35 -1.41 7.46
N SER A 53 7.41 -1.88 8.13
CA SER A 53 7.61 -1.63 9.56
C SER A 53 7.65 -0.15 9.89
N ILE A 54 8.33 0.66 9.07
CA ILE A 54 8.38 2.12 9.24
C ILE A 54 6.98 2.73 9.09
N CYS A 55 6.19 2.27 8.10
CA CYS A 55 4.82 2.74 7.94
C CYS A 55 3.96 2.42 9.18
N ASP A 56 4.06 1.20 9.71
CA ASP A 56 3.31 0.78 10.91
C ASP A 56 3.71 1.62 12.15
N GLU A 57 4.99 1.92 12.29
CA GLU A 57 5.50 2.81 13.35
C GLU A 57 4.97 4.25 13.21
N LEU A 58 4.98 4.79 12.00
CA LEU A 58 4.45 6.13 11.71
C LEU A 58 2.95 6.20 11.97
N ASP A 59 2.17 5.21 11.54
CA ASP A 59 0.74 5.15 11.80
C ASP A 59 0.44 5.10 13.31
N THR A 60 1.23 4.32 14.05
CA THR A 60 1.15 4.27 15.51
C THR A 60 1.45 5.64 16.13
N GLN A 61 2.51 6.31 15.69
CA GLN A 61 2.91 7.62 16.19
C GLN A 61 1.84 8.69 15.89
N ILE A 62 1.26 8.69 14.68
CA ILE A 62 0.20 9.62 14.29
C ILE A 62 -1.03 9.42 15.19
N ASN A 63 -1.44 8.18 15.39
CA ASN A 63 -2.59 7.87 16.23
C ASN A 63 -2.35 8.28 17.69
N SER A 64 -1.18 7.96 18.24
CA SER A 64 -0.80 8.39 19.60
C SER A 64 -0.79 9.91 19.75
N SER A 65 -0.23 10.64 18.77
CA SER A 65 -0.20 12.10 18.78
C SER A 65 -1.60 12.71 18.73
N LYS A 66 -2.49 12.13 17.92
CA LYS A 66 -3.89 12.55 17.84
C LYS A 66 -4.62 12.34 19.17
N THR A 67 -4.46 11.16 19.79
CA THR A 67 -5.04 10.87 21.11
C THR A 67 -4.53 11.84 22.16
N ASN A 68 -3.20 12.05 22.25
CA ASN A 68 -2.62 12.98 23.20
C ASN A 68 -3.14 14.41 23.00
N SER A 69 -3.23 14.89 21.76
CA SER A 69 -3.77 16.21 21.45
C SER A 69 -5.23 16.35 21.91
N GLN A 70 -6.06 15.32 21.72
CA GLN A 70 -7.44 15.31 22.19
C GLN A 70 -7.52 15.35 23.72
N THR A 71 -6.69 14.57 24.41
CA THR A 71 -6.63 14.55 25.88
C THR A 71 -6.18 15.91 26.43
N LEU A 72 -5.17 16.54 25.83
CA LEU A 72 -4.69 17.86 26.23
C LEU A 72 -5.79 18.92 26.07
N ILE A 73 -6.52 18.92 24.95
CA ILE A 73 -7.65 19.83 24.75
C ILE A 73 -8.72 19.62 25.83
N GLN A 74 -9.08 18.37 26.14
CA GLN A 74 -10.07 18.08 27.18
C GLN A 74 -9.61 18.56 28.57
N ALA A 75 -8.34 18.38 28.91
CA ALA A 75 -7.78 18.84 30.18
C ALA A 75 -7.81 20.38 30.30
N VAL A 76 -7.42 21.09 29.24
CA VAL A 76 -7.47 22.56 29.18
C VAL A 76 -8.90 23.08 29.31
N LEU A 77 -9.86 22.47 28.59
CA LEU A 77 -11.27 22.86 28.71
C LEU A 77 -11.79 22.64 30.12
N LYS A 78 -11.49 21.50 30.73
CA LYS A 78 -11.89 21.21 32.11
C LYS A 78 -11.36 22.26 33.08
N GLU A 79 -10.07 22.59 32.99
CA GLU A 79 -9.46 23.63 33.84
C GLU A 79 -10.07 25.02 33.62
N ALA A 80 -10.43 25.36 32.38
CA ALA A 80 -11.04 26.64 32.04
C ALA A 80 -12.49 26.80 32.53
N PHE A 81 -13.23 25.71 32.71
CA PHE A 81 -14.64 25.72 33.12
C PHE A 81 -14.88 25.28 34.58
N GLU A 82 -13.86 24.76 35.29
CA GLU A 82 -13.91 24.42 36.73
C GLU A 82 -13.39 25.56 37.65
N LYS A 83 -13.21 26.77 37.12
CA LYS A 83 -13.06 28.03 37.87
C LYS A 83 -14.32 28.89 37.76
#